data_AF-A0A933EDE7-F1
#
_entry.id   AF-A0A933EDE7-F1
#
_cell.length_a   1.000
_cell.length_b   1.000
_cell.length_c   1.000
_cell.angle_alpha   90.00
_cell.angle_beta   90.00
_cell.angle_gamma   90.00
#
_symmetry.space_group_name_H-M   'P 1'
#
loop_
_entity.id
_entity.type
_entity.pdbx_description
1 polymer ?
#
loop_
_entity_poly.entity_id
_entity_poly.type
_entity_poly.pdbx_seq_one_letter_code
_entity_poly.pdbx_strand_id
1 'polypeptide(L)'
;MSVSSVPAPTPARGRPIITRWILAADPGHLALMAVLLAILAAFVVLPVASVLKVAVTGAEGGFTLLHLLRFFQSPLYVESLINSLLAGFWTVVLGTILALPLAFIVARYEFPGRMLVVTLATLPLVIPPFVGAIALMQVFGRAGTVTLLLE
;
A
#
# COMPACT_ATOMS: atom_id res chain seq x y z
N MET A 1 17.31 21.11 -62.11
CA MET A 1 17.48 21.29 -60.65
C MET A 1 16.50 20.36 -59.95
N SER A 2 16.93 19.13 -59.64
CA SER A 2 16.12 18.15 -58.90
C SER A 2 16.61 18.16 -57.45
N VAL A 3 15.74 18.59 -56.55
CA VAL A 3 15.99 18.61 -55.11
C VAL A 3 15.91 17.16 -54.63
N SER A 4 17.05 16.55 -54.32
CA SER A 4 17.08 15.24 -53.65
C SER A 4 16.63 15.43 -52.21
N SER A 5 15.34 15.22 -51.96
CA SER A 5 14.78 15.20 -50.61
C SER A 5 15.36 13.99 -49.86
N VAL A 6 16.36 14.24 -49.02
CA VAL A 6 16.86 13.26 -48.05
C VAL A 6 15.69 12.88 -47.14
N PRO A 7 15.29 11.59 -47.07
CA PRO A 7 14.21 11.18 -46.18
C PRO A 7 14.66 11.30 -44.73
N ALA A 8 13.83 11.93 -43.89
CA ALA A 8 14.10 12.07 -42.47
C ALA A 8 14.27 10.69 -41.80
N PRO A 9 15.24 10.52 -40.88
CA PRO A 9 15.43 9.26 -40.18
C PRO A 9 14.16 8.88 -39.41
N THR A 10 13.65 7.68 -39.69
CA THR A 10 12.50 7.11 -38.98
C THR A 10 12.83 7.01 -37.49
N PRO A 11 11.99 7.49 -36.57
CA PRO A 11 12.24 7.34 -35.14
C PRO A 11 12.26 5.84 -34.82
N ALA A 12 13.44 5.33 -34.45
CA ALA A 12 13.58 3.96 -33.96
C ALA A 12 12.65 3.82 -32.75
N ARG A 13 11.58 3.05 -32.92
CA ARG A 13 10.60 2.76 -31.87
C ARG A 13 11.32 2.00 -30.77
N GLY A 14 11.92 2.72 -29.83
CA GLY A 14 12.70 2.16 -28.73
C GLY A 14 11.80 1.18 -27.98
N ARG A 15 12.10 -0.12 -28.10
CA ARG A 15 11.42 -1.15 -27.30
C ARG A 15 11.56 -0.77 -25.82
N PRO A 16 10.50 -0.91 -25.00
CA PRO A 16 10.54 -0.52 -23.60
C PRO A 16 11.71 -1.20 -22.90
N ILE A 17 12.39 -0.48 -22.01
CA ILE A 17 13.66 -0.88 -21.38
C ILE A 17 13.55 -2.30 -20.79
N ILE A 18 12.41 -2.63 -20.18
CA ILE A 18 12.10 -3.91 -19.55
C ILE A 18 12.22 -5.09 -20.55
N THR A 19 11.79 -4.90 -21.79
CA THR A 19 11.82 -5.95 -22.82
C THR A 19 13.24 -6.26 -23.30
N ARG A 20 14.17 -5.29 -23.21
CA ARG A 20 15.60 -5.53 -23.53
C ARG A 20 16.25 -6.46 -22.51
N TRP A 21 15.96 -6.31 -21.21
CA TRP A 21 16.50 -7.17 -20.16
C TRP A 21 15.95 -8.59 -20.24
N ILE A 22 14.66 -8.74 -20.55
CA ILE A 22 14.01 -10.05 -20.68
C ILE A 22 14.52 -10.81 -21.92
N LEU A 23 14.69 -10.13 -23.06
CA LEU A 23 15.18 -10.76 -24.29
C LEU A 23 16.70 -11.02 -24.29
N ALA A 24 17.46 -10.30 -23.46
CA ALA A 24 18.91 -10.50 -23.28
C ALA A 24 19.26 -11.44 -22.12
N ALA A 25 18.29 -11.78 -21.27
CA ALA A 25 18.50 -12.72 -20.18
C ALA A 25 18.55 -14.16 -20.72
N ASP A 26 19.48 -14.95 -20.21
CA ASP A 26 19.53 -16.37 -20.54
C ASP A 26 18.20 -17.03 -20.16
N PRO A 27 17.71 -18.00 -20.97
CA PRO A 27 16.46 -18.69 -20.68
C PRO A 27 16.37 -19.28 -19.26
N GLY A 28 17.52 -19.66 -18.67
CA GLY A 28 17.61 -20.14 -17.30
C GLY A 28 17.29 -19.08 -16.24
N HIS A 29 17.72 -17.83 -16.41
CA HIS A 29 17.43 -16.73 -15.48
C HIS A 29 15.94 -16.36 -15.50
N LEU A 30 15.32 -16.38 -16.68
CA LEU A 30 13.89 -16.16 -16.83
C LEU A 30 13.07 -17.28 -16.19
N ALA A 31 13.49 -18.54 -16.38
CA ALA A 31 12.84 -19.69 -15.75
C ALA A 31 12.94 -19.61 -14.22
N LEU A 32 14.12 -19.28 -13.68
CA LEU A 32 14.31 -19.09 -12.24
C LEU A 32 13.42 -17.95 -11.70
N MET A 33 13.40 -16.80 -12.37
CA MET A 33 12.51 -15.68 -12.01
C MET A 33 11.05 -16.12 -11.98
N ALA A 34 10.59 -16.84 -13.02
CA ALA A 34 9.22 -17.32 -13.11
C ALA A 34 8.88 -18.30 -11.97
N VAL A 35 9.79 -19.21 -11.62
CA VAL A 35 9.63 -20.14 -10.50
C VAL A 35 9.56 -19.40 -9.17
N LEU A 36 10.45 -18.44 -8.93
CA LEU A 36 10.44 -17.63 -7.70
C LEU A 36 9.14 -16.82 -7.57
N LEU A 37 8.69 -16.20 -8.65
CA LEU A 37 7.42 -15.48 -8.69
C LEU A 37 6.22 -16.42 -8.48
N ALA A 38 6.25 -17.62 -9.05
CA ALA A 38 5.19 -18.61 -8.86
C ALA A 38 5.11 -19.09 -7.40
N ILE A 39 6.26 -19.32 -6.75
CA ILE A 39 6.31 -19.68 -5.32
C ILE A 39 5.77 -18.52 -4.46
N LEU A 40 6.21 -17.29 -4.71
CA LEU A 40 5.72 -16.11 -3.98
C LEU A 40 4.22 -15.93 -4.18
N ALA A 41 3.73 -16.04 -5.41
CA ALA A 41 2.31 -15.95 -5.73
C ALA A 41 1.53 -17.07 -5.04
N ALA A 42 2.00 -18.32 -5.06
CA ALA A 42 1.35 -19.42 -4.37
C ALA A 42 1.26 -19.16 -2.86
N PHE A 43 2.34 -18.67 -2.24
CA PHE A 43 2.38 -18.35 -0.81
C PHE A 43 1.35 -17.28 -0.41
N VAL A 44 1.10 -16.29 -1.26
CA VAL A 44 0.13 -15.22 -0.99
C VAL A 44 -1.29 -15.64 -1.38
N VAL A 45 -1.47 -16.24 -2.54
CA VAL A 45 -2.78 -16.52 -3.13
C VAL A 45 -3.47 -17.69 -2.43
N LEU A 46 -2.75 -18.74 -2.04
CA LEU A 46 -3.35 -19.92 -1.40
C LEU A 46 -4.06 -19.59 -0.07
N PRO A 47 -3.47 -18.86 0.91
CA PRO A 47 -4.19 -18.52 2.14
C PRO A 47 -5.38 -17.60 1.88
N VAL A 48 -5.26 -16.62 0.99
CA VAL A 48 -6.37 -15.73 0.62
C VAL A 48 -7.51 -16.52 -0.02
N ALA A 49 -7.20 -17.40 -0.98
CA ALA A 49 -8.18 -18.27 -1.61
C ALA A 49 -8.84 -19.23 -0.61
N SER A 50 -8.09 -19.70 0.39
CA SER A 50 -8.62 -20.55 1.46
C SER A 50 -9.64 -19.81 2.33
N VAL A 51 -9.35 -18.55 2.69
CA VAL A 51 -10.29 -17.70 3.44
C VAL A 51 -11.55 -17.42 2.61
N LEU A 52 -11.39 -17.09 1.32
CA LEU A 52 -12.52 -16.85 0.42
C LEU A 52 -13.38 -18.10 0.23
N LYS A 53 -12.77 -19.29 0.13
CA LYS A 53 -13.48 -20.57 0.06
C LYS A 53 -14.34 -20.77 1.32
N VAL A 54 -13.76 -20.60 2.50
CA VAL A 54 -14.48 -20.71 3.78
C VAL A 54 -15.65 -19.72 3.87
N ALA A 55 -15.49 -18.51 3.33
CA ALA A 55 -16.55 -17.51 3.32
C ALA A 55 -17.79 -17.93 2.49
N VAL A 56 -17.63 -18.83 1.51
CA VAL A 56 -18.69 -19.29 0.61
C VAL A 56 -19.06 -20.77 0.75
N THR A 57 -18.44 -21.51 1.69
CA THR A 57 -18.77 -22.92 1.94
C THR A 57 -19.46 -23.08 3.29
N GLY A 58 -20.63 -23.71 3.29
CA GLY A 58 -21.37 -24.03 4.50
C GLY A 58 -20.78 -25.22 5.26
N ALA A 59 -21.29 -25.48 6.47
CA ALA A 59 -20.82 -26.57 7.34
C ALA A 59 -20.91 -27.96 6.67
N GLU A 60 -21.84 -28.15 5.74
CA GLU A 60 -22.04 -29.40 4.99
C GLU A 60 -21.22 -29.47 3.67
N GLY A 61 -20.35 -28.49 3.41
CA GLY A 61 -19.52 -28.43 2.21
C GLY A 61 -20.22 -27.88 0.95
N GLY A 62 -21.52 -27.57 1.03
CA GLY A 62 -22.26 -26.90 -0.04
C GLY A 62 -21.91 -25.41 -0.18
N PHE A 63 -22.15 -24.84 -1.36
CA PHE A 63 -22.02 -23.40 -1.61
C PHE A 63 -23.08 -22.63 -0.80
N THR A 64 -22.67 -21.59 -0.07
CA THR A 64 -23.56 -20.74 0.72
C THR A 64 -23.12 -19.28 0.68
N LEU A 65 -24.10 -18.37 0.67
CA LEU A 65 -23.89 -16.93 0.86
C LEU A 65 -24.36 -16.47 2.24
N LEU A 66 -24.78 -17.40 3.11
CA LEU A 66 -25.37 -17.09 4.40
C LEU A 66 -24.37 -16.37 5.33
N HIS A 67 -23.08 -16.71 5.26
CA HIS A 67 -22.03 -16.06 6.04
C HIS A 67 -21.88 -14.59 5.65
N LEU A 68 -21.96 -14.29 4.36
CA LEU A 68 -21.93 -12.92 3.84
C LEU A 68 -23.19 -12.14 4.22
N LEU A 69 -24.38 -12.75 4.11
CA LEU A 69 -25.62 -12.10 4.54
C LEU A 69 -25.61 -11.81 6.05
N ARG A 70 -25.16 -12.75 6.87
CA ARG A 70 -25.01 -12.57 8.34
C ARG A 70 -24.04 -11.45 8.68
N PHE A 71 -23.01 -11.22 7.87
CA PHE A 71 -22.11 -10.08 8.05
C PHE A 71 -22.87 -8.75 7.98
N PHE A 72 -23.67 -8.55 6.93
CA PHE A 72 -24.45 -7.32 6.74
C PHE A 72 -25.65 -7.19 7.67
N GLN A 73 -26.14 -8.29 8.24
CA GLN A 73 -27.22 -8.27 9.23
C GLN A 73 -26.74 -7.96 10.64
N SER A 74 -25.45 -8.13 10.93
CA SER A 74 -24.88 -7.82 12.25
C SER A 74 -24.53 -6.33 12.33
N PRO A 75 -25.18 -5.56 13.23
CA PRO A 75 -24.86 -4.15 13.42
C PRO A 75 -23.39 -3.94 13.78
N LEU A 76 -22.83 -4.82 14.62
CA LEU A 76 -21.43 -4.77 15.06
C LEU A 76 -20.45 -4.85 13.88
N TYR A 77 -20.67 -5.75 12.93
CA TYR A 77 -19.79 -5.92 11.77
C TYR A 77 -19.90 -4.77 10.79
N VAL A 78 -21.11 -4.27 10.55
CA VAL A 78 -21.34 -3.12 9.67
C VAL A 78 -20.76 -1.84 10.27
N GLU A 79 -20.98 -1.59 11.57
CA GLU A 79 -20.37 -0.46 12.28
C GLU A 79 -18.84 -0.53 12.24
N SER A 80 -18.26 -1.71 12.49
CA SER A 80 -16.81 -1.90 12.43
C SER A 80 -16.26 -1.64 11.02
N LEU A 81 -16.97 -2.06 9.99
CA LEU A 81 -16.61 -1.80 8.59
C LEU A 81 -16.64 -0.30 8.29
N ILE A 82 -17.74 0.38 8.62
CA ILE A 82 -17.90 1.82 8.37
C ILE A 82 -16.87 2.62 9.15
N ASN A 83 -16.65 2.31 10.42
CA ASN A 83 -15.64 2.98 11.24
C ASN A 83 -14.23 2.81 10.66
N SER A 84 -13.89 1.61 10.18
CA SER A 84 -12.59 1.35 9.55
C SER A 84 -12.43 2.12 8.23
N LEU A 85 -13.48 2.19 7.42
CA LEU A 85 -13.49 2.96 6.17
C LEU A 85 -13.36 4.47 6.43
N LEU A 86 -14.12 5.00 7.40
CA LEU A 86 -14.04 6.41 7.80
C LEU A 86 -12.67 6.75 8.39
N ALA A 87 -12.14 5.90 9.27
CA ALA A 87 -10.80 6.08 9.84
C ALA A 87 -9.72 6.08 8.75
N GLY A 88 -9.79 5.12 7.81
CA GLY A 88 -8.88 5.05 6.67
C GLY A 88 -8.98 6.29 5.76
N PHE A 89 -10.21 6.73 5.45
CA PHE A 89 -10.47 7.92 4.65
C PHE A 89 -9.84 9.17 5.29
N TRP A 90 -10.13 9.43 6.57
CA TRP A 90 -9.56 10.58 7.26
C TRP A 90 -8.04 10.50 7.42
N THR A 91 -7.50 9.29 7.62
CA THR A 91 -6.05 9.07 7.66
C THR A 91 -5.38 9.48 6.35
N VAL A 92 -5.95 9.09 5.20
CA VAL A 92 -5.43 9.48 3.88
C VAL A 92 -5.58 10.97 3.63
N VAL A 93 -6.75 11.55 3.93
CA VAL A 93 -7.03 12.98 3.70
C VAL A 93 -6.10 13.85 4.54
N LEU A 94 -6.12 13.68 5.87
CA LEU A 94 -5.29 14.47 6.78
C LEU A 94 -3.80 14.18 6.56
N GLY A 95 -3.45 12.91 6.36
CA GLY A 95 -2.08 12.49 6.06
C GLY A 95 -1.56 13.16 4.79
N THR A 96 -2.34 13.22 3.71
CA THR A 96 -1.93 13.87 2.45
C THR A 96 -1.80 15.37 2.62
N ILE A 97 -2.74 16.02 3.31
CA ILE A 97 -2.70 17.47 3.56
C ILE A 97 -1.41 17.86 4.31
N LEU A 98 -0.95 17.04 5.25
CA LEU A 98 0.28 17.29 6.02
C LEU A 98 1.55 16.81 5.30
N ALA A 99 1.53 15.61 4.74
CA ALA A 99 2.71 14.98 4.14
C ALA A 99 3.08 15.59 2.79
N LEU A 100 2.11 16.01 1.97
CA LEU A 100 2.40 16.52 0.62
C LEU A 100 3.19 17.84 0.65
N PRO A 101 2.82 18.86 1.44
CA PRO A 101 3.64 20.06 1.60
C PRO A 101 5.01 19.76 2.19
N LEU A 102 5.07 18.88 3.21
CA LEU A 102 6.32 18.53 3.86
C LEU A 102 7.28 17.82 2.89
N ALA A 103 6.77 16.85 2.13
CA ALA A 103 7.53 16.14 1.10
C ALA A 103 8.00 17.08 -0.01
N PHE A 104 7.15 18.02 -0.43
CA PHE A 104 7.54 19.04 -1.42
C PHE A 104 8.69 19.91 -0.90
N ILE A 105 8.62 20.38 0.34
CA ILE A 105 9.67 21.21 0.95
C ILE A 105 10.98 20.42 1.04
N VAL A 106 10.94 19.20 1.57
CA VAL A 106 12.12 18.34 1.75
C VAL A 106 12.76 17.92 0.42
N ALA A 107 11.97 17.80 -0.65
CA ALA A 107 12.45 17.43 -1.98
C ALA A 107 13.02 18.62 -2.77
N ARG A 108 12.59 19.85 -2.48
CA ARG A 108 12.94 21.05 -3.28
C ARG A 108 13.90 22.01 -2.60
N TYR A 109 13.99 22.01 -1.27
CA TYR A 109 14.79 22.97 -0.52
C TYR A 109 15.81 22.28 0.39
N GLU A 110 16.95 22.93 0.58
CA GLU A 110 17.91 22.60 1.62
C GLU A 110 17.79 23.61 2.76
N PHE A 111 17.54 23.11 3.98
CA PHE A 111 17.33 23.94 5.16
C PHE A 111 17.95 23.27 6.40
N PRO A 112 18.41 24.07 7.39
CA PRO A 112 18.93 23.52 8.64
C PRO A 112 17.82 22.77 9.39
N GLY A 113 18.08 21.52 9.77
CA GLY A 113 17.09 20.65 10.42
C GLY A 113 16.36 19.67 9.49
N ARG A 114 16.67 19.65 8.19
CA ARG A 114 16.11 18.68 7.22
C ARG A 114 16.23 17.22 7.69
N MET A 115 17.39 16.83 8.22
CA MET A 115 17.62 15.47 8.75
C MET A 115 16.69 15.12 9.91
N LEU A 116 16.41 16.06 10.81
CA LEU A 116 15.47 15.85 11.91
C LEU A 116 14.07 15.58 11.37
N VAL A 117 13.60 16.39 10.42
CA VAL A 117 12.27 16.24 9.80
C VAL A 117 12.13 14.89 9.12
N VAL A 118 13.11 14.49 8.31
CA VAL A 118 13.11 13.18 7.63
C VAL A 118 13.12 12.05 8.65
N THR A 119 13.97 12.14 9.67
CA THR A 119 14.07 11.12 10.72
C THR A 119 12.73 10.94 11.44
N LEU A 120 12.12 12.04 11.91
CA LEU A 120 10.82 12.01 12.59
C LEU A 120 9.70 11.48 11.69
N ALA A 121 9.70 11.84 10.40
CA ALA A 121 8.71 11.33 9.45
C ALA A 121 8.86 9.82 9.18
N THR A 122 10.08 9.29 9.22
CA THR A 122 10.34 7.85 9.03
C THR A 122 10.24 7.02 10.30
N LEU A 123 10.34 7.66 11.47
CA LEU A 123 10.35 6.99 12.77
C LEU A 123 9.14 6.04 12.99
N PRO A 124 7.91 6.39 12.60
CA PRO A 124 6.76 5.49 12.75
C PRO A 124 6.89 4.18 11.95
N LEU A 125 7.72 4.14 10.90
CA LEU A 125 7.91 2.94 10.07
C LEU A 125 8.73 1.86 10.79
N VAL A 126 9.58 2.26 11.75
CA VAL A 126 10.42 1.34 12.53
C VAL A 126 9.81 1.03 13.90
N ILE A 127 8.87 1.86 14.37
CA ILE A 127 8.16 1.64 15.63
C ILE A 127 7.18 0.47 15.47
N PRO A 128 7.21 -0.55 16.36
CA PRO A 128 6.20 -1.59 16.37
C PRO A 128 4.80 -0.99 16.55
N PRO A 129 3.77 -1.48 15.84
CA PRO A 129 2.44 -0.84 15.82
C PRO A 129 1.82 -0.70 17.21
N PHE A 130 2.08 -1.67 18.11
CA PHE A 130 1.59 -1.65 19.48
C PHE A 130 2.17 -0.49 20.32
N VAL A 131 3.45 -0.18 20.13
CA VAL A 131 4.11 0.92 20.84
C VAL A 131 3.52 2.25 20.41
N GLY A 132 3.26 2.43 19.11
CA GLY A 132 2.60 3.62 18.59
C GLY A 132 1.20 3.81 19.18
N ALA A 133 0.41 2.73 19.27
CA ALA A 133 -0.92 2.79 19.86
C ALA A 133 -0.90 3.21 21.35
N ILE A 134 0.01 2.65 22.15
CA ILE A 134 0.14 3.03 23.57
C ILE A 134 0.58 4.50 23.72
N ALA A 135 1.55 4.94 22.91
CA ALA A 135 2.02 6.32 22.97
C ALA A 135 0.87 7.30 22.68
N LEU A 136 0.06 7.04 21.65
CA LEU A 136 -1.13 7.85 21.35
C LEU A 136 -2.17 7.79 22.47
N MET A 137 -2.38 6.62 23.10
CA MET A 137 -3.29 6.50 24.24
C MET A 137 -2.81 7.29 25.47
N GLN A 138 -1.50 7.38 25.71
CA GLN A 138 -0.96 8.19 26.80
C GLN A 138 -1.07 9.68 26.54
N VAL A 139 -1.01 10.11 25.28
CA VAL A 139 -1.11 11.52 24.91
C VAL A 139 -2.57 11.98 24.85
N PHE A 140 -3.42 11.20 24.17
CA PHE A 140 -4.81 11.54 23.84
C PHE A 140 -5.88 10.75 24.61
N GLY A 141 -5.48 9.91 25.57
CA GLY A 141 -6.40 9.15 26.38
C GLY A 141 -7.17 9.98 27.40
N ARG A 142 -8.09 9.32 28.12
CA ARG A 142 -8.96 9.97 29.12
C ARG A 142 -8.21 10.65 30.27
N ALA A 143 -7.03 10.14 30.62
CA ALA A 143 -6.11 10.74 31.59
C ALA A 143 -4.77 11.11 30.91
N GLY A 144 -4.82 11.40 29.61
CA GLY A 144 -3.64 11.68 28.82
C GLY A 144 -3.16 13.11 28.99
N THR A 145 -1.90 13.36 28.60
CA THR A 145 -1.26 14.67 28.78
C THR A 145 -2.07 15.80 28.14
N VAL A 146 -2.65 15.60 26.96
CA VAL A 146 -3.44 16.65 26.28
C VAL A 146 -4.74 16.93 27.02
N THR A 147 -5.45 15.88 27.46
CA THR A 147 -6.71 16.02 28.20
C THR A 147 -6.50 16.78 29.51
N LEU A 148 -5.46 16.43 30.26
CA LEU A 148 -5.12 17.10 31.53
C LEU A 148 -4.65 18.55 31.36
N LEU A 149 -4.15 18.92 30.17
CA LEU A 149 -3.76 20.30 29.88
C LEU A 149 -4.94 21.19 29.45
N LEU A 150 -6.06 20.59 29.05
CA LEU A 150 -7.26 21.28 28.56
C LEU A 150 -8.37 21.37 29.62
N GLU A 151 -8.25 20.64 30.72
CA GLU A 151 -9.11 20.72 31.92
C GLU A 151 -8.51 21.70 32.96
#